data_AF-A0A955ZR95-F1
#
_entry.id   AF-A0A955ZR95-F1
#
_cell.length_a   1.000
_cell.length_b   1.000
_cell.length_c   1.000
_cell.angle_alpha   90.00
_cell.angle_beta   90.00
_cell.angle_gamma   90.00
#
_symmetry.space_group_name_H-M   'P 1'
#
loop_
_entity.id
_entity.type
_entity.pdbx_description
1 polymer ?
#
loop_
_entity_poly.entity_id
_entity_poly.type
_entity_poly.pdbx_seq_one_letter_code
_entity_poly.pdbx_strand_id
1 'polypeptide(L)'
;VWEPLKSYLDRLKEKKPTRTFWFTGHSLGAALATLAADRYGDVQGLYTFGSPLVGDEGFARDFYTSGYRFVNNNDVVARIPLWGPNTLNLMKWGRYEHVGLLKYIDETGKLFDNPSMLERVQPGVRGQIQLFREVMNQWSNGEFGDIPIDCFNDHAPLYYALRIWNCYEQELQDF
;
A
#
# COMPACT_ATOMS: atom_id res chain seq x y z
N VAL A 1 -2.67 14.17 -15.87
CA VAL A 1 -1.90 14.28 -14.60
C VAL A 1 -0.48 13.74 -14.74
N TRP A 2 -0.26 12.58 -15.35
CA TRP A 2 1.08 12.00 -15.48
C TRP A 2 2.10 12.87 -16.26
N GLU A 3 1.78 13.30 -17.50
CA GLU A 3 2.75 14.04 -18.32
C GLU A 3 3.27 15.32 -17.63
N PRO A 4 2.41 16.17 -17.01
CA PRO A 4 2.89 17.31 -16.22
C PRO A 4 3.82 16.92 -15.06
N LEU A 5 3.52 15.82 -14.35
CA LEU A 5 4.35 15.34 -13.24
C LEU A 5 5.72 14.89 -13.76
N LYS A 6 5.75 14.06 -14.80
CA LYS A 6 7.00 13.58 -15.40
C LYS A 6 7.87 14.76 -15.85
N SER A 7 7.30 15.70 -16.61
CA SER A 7 8.04 16.88 -17.06
C SER A 7 8.59 17.72 -15.90
N TYR A 8 7.88 17.77 -14.77
CA TYR A 8 8.38 18.47 -13.58
C TYR A 8 9.55 17.74 -12.91
N LEU A 9 9.46 16.41 -12.76
CA LEU A 9 10.53 15.59 -12.21
C LEU A 9 11.80 15.66 -13.07
N ASP A 10 11.64 15.59 -14.39
CA ASP A 10 12.76 15.68 -15.34
C ASP A 10 13.48 17.03 -15.20
N ARG A 11 12.74 18.16 -15.14
CA ARG A 11 13.35 19.48 -14.89
C ARG A 11 14.08 19.56 -13.55
N LEU A 12 13.58 18.88 -12.52
CA LEU A 12 14.28 18.82 -11.23
C LEU A 12 15.57 18.00 -11.32
N LYS A 13 15.58 16.92 -12.10
CA LYS A 13 16.78 16.09 -12.32
C LYS A 13 17.82 16.81 -13.17
N GLU A 14 17.40 17.51 -14.23
CA GLU A 14 18.29 18.34 -15.07
C GLU A 14 19.04 19.39 -14.24
N LYS A 15 18.34 20.07 -13.30
CA LYS A 15 18.95 21.07 -12.42
C LYS A 15 19.95 20.47 -11.41
N LYS A 16 19.77 19.22 -11.02
CA LYS A 16 20.63 18.52 -10.07
C LYS A 16 20.64 17.02 -10.41
N PRO A 17 21.58 16.55 -11.25
CA PRO A 17 21.61 15.15 -11.69
C PRO A 17 21.74 14.14 -10.55
N THR A 18 22.31 14.54 -9.41
CA THR A 18 22.42 13.69 -8.20
C THR A 18 21.14 13.66 -7.34
N ARG A 19 20.06 14.32 -7.77
CA ARG A 19 18.79 14.32 -7.03
C ARG A 19 18.14 12.94 -7.12
N THR A 20 17.78 12.41 -5.96
CA THR A 20 17.00 11.19 -5.79
C THR A 20 15.53 11.52 -5.62
N PHE A 21 14.65 10.68 -6.16
CA PHE A 21 13.21 10.78 -5.93
C PHE A 21 12.71 9.61 -5.08
N TRP A 22 11.79 9.92 -4.19
CA TRP A 22 11.13 8.95 -3.31
C TRP A 22 9.64 9.14 -3.46
N PHE A 23 8.93 8.07 -3.79
CA PHE A 23 7.49 8.11 -3.95
C PHE A 23 6.82 7.50 -2.73
N THR A 24 5.70 8.10 -2.34
CA THR A 24 4.96 7.65 -1.19
C THR A 24 3.48 7.91 -1.33
N GLY A 25 2.69 7.16 -0.58
CA GLY A 25 1.26 7.37 -0.50
C GLY A 25 0.60 6.44 0.51
N HIS A 26 -0.64 6.78 0.83
CA HIS A 26 -1.53 6.00 1.66
C HIS A 26 -2.77 5.59 0.85
N SER A 27 -3.30 4.39 1.10
CA SER A 27 -4.53 3.91 0.45
C SER A 27 -4.46 3.98 -1.09
N LEU A 28 -5.43 4.61 -1.76
CA LEU A 28 -5.38 4.90 -3.19
C LEU A 28 -4.12 5.67 -3.61
N GLY A 29 -3.67 6.62 -2.79
CA GLY A 29 -2.43 7.36 -3.04
C GLY A 29 -1.20 6.44 -3.08
N ALA A 30 -1.20 5.36 -2.30
CA ALA A 30 -0.13 4.35 -2.31
C ALA A 30 -0.12 3.54 -3.62
N ALA A 31 -1.30 3.20 -4.14
CA ALA A 31 -1.45 2.55 -5.44
C ALA A 31 -0.95 3.45 -6.57
N LEU A 32 -1.33 4.73 -6.54
CA LEU A 32 -0.86 5.72 -7.51
C LEU A 32 0.65 5.96 -7.42
N ALA A 33 1.21 6.01 -6.21
CA ALA A 33 2.65 6.11 -5.99
C ALA A 33 3.40 4.90 -6.57
N THR A 34 2.82 3.69 -6.45
CA THR A 34 3.37 2.47 -7.03
C THR A 34 3.42 2.54 -8.55
N LEU A 35 2.31 2.90 -9.20
CA LEU A 35 2.24 3.07 -10.66
C LEU A 35 3.16 4.18 -11.16
N ALA A 36 3.25 5.28 -10.41
CA ALA A 36 4.14 6.38 -10.73
C ALA A 36 5.60 5.93 -10.65
N ALA A 37 5.96 5.14 -9.63
CA ALA A 37 7.34 4.69 -9.42
C ALA A 37 7.78 3.75 -10.54
N ASP A 38 6.93 2.79 -10.89
CA ASP A 38 7.11 1.90 -12.04
C ASP A 38 7.35 2.69 -13.33
N ARG A 39 6.43 3.63 -13.63
CA ARG A 39 6.47 4.40 -14.87
C ARG A 39 7.61 5.41 -14.95
N TYR A 40 8.12 5.89 -13.82
CA TYR A 40 9.26 6.82 -13.79
C TYR A 40 10.61 6.10 -13.93
N GLY A 41 10.77 4.95 -13.28
CA GLY A 41 11.96 4.09 -13.38
C GLY A 41 13.21 4.58 -12.63
N ASP A 42 13.41 5.90 -12.47
CA ASP A 42 14.54 6.50 -11.74
C ASP A 42 14.11 6.94 -10.32
N VAL A 43 13.68 5.98 -9.51
CA VAL A 43 13.18 6.18 -8.14
C VAL A 43 14.10 5.47 -7.15
N GLN A 44 14.55 6.19 -6.12
CA GLN A 44 15.44 5.66 -5.09
C GLN A 44 14.72 4.74 -4.11
N GLY A 45 13.44 4.99 -3.87
CA GLY A 45 12.59 4.07 -3.14
C GLY A 45 11.12 4.47 -3.11
N LEU A 46 10.30 3.47 -2.83
CA LEU A 46 8.85 3.59 -2.70
C LEU A 46 8.44 3.20 -1.29
N TYR A 47 7.70 4.07 -0.61
CA TYR A 47 7.11 3.79 0.70
C TYR A 47 5.60 3.83 0.59
N THR A 48 4.91 2.76 0.97
CA THR A 48 3.45 2.69 0.83
C THR A 48 2.80 2.26 2.12
N PHE A 49 1.65 2.86 2.44
CA PHE A 49 0.92 2.61 3.69
C PHE A 49 -0.51 2.18 3.36
N GLY A 50 -0.93 0.99 3.80
CA GLY A 50 -2.26 0.47 3.51
C GLY A 50 -2.56 0.36 2.01
N SER A 51 -1.54 0.05 1.20
CA SER A 51 -1.67 0.05 -0.26
C SER A 51 -2.47 -1.16 -0.75
N PRO A 52 -3.51 -0.95 -1.59
CA PRO A 52 -4.17 -2.06 -2.27
C PRO A 52 -3.23 -2.72 -3.29
N LEU A 53 -3.64 -3.87 -3.82
CA LEU A 53 -3.00 -4.56 -4.93
C LEU A 53 -3.12 -3.71 -6.20
N VAL A 54 -2.01 -3.59 -6.93
CA VAL A 54 -1.88 -2.63 -8.06
C VAL A 54 -1.81 -3.35 -9.40
N GLY A 55 -1.06 -4.44 -9.48
CA GLY A 55 -0.82 -5.18 -10.72
C GLY A 55 -0.88 -6.69 -10.53
N ASP A 56 -0.77 -7.40 -11.64
CA ASP A 56 -0.70 -8.86 -11.67
C ASP A 56 0.73 -9.37 -11.39
N GLU A 57 0.88 -10.69 -11.38
CA GLU A 57 2.19 -11.37 -11.26
C GLU A 57 3.21 -10.91 -12.33
N GLY A 58 2.75 -10.54 -13.53
CA GLY A 58 3.61 -10.01 -14.58
C GLY A 58 4.16 -8.64 -14.22
N PHE A 59 3.29 -7.73 -13.81
CA PHE A 59 3.66 -6.42 -13.29
C PHE A 59 4.60 -6.55 -12.08
N ALA A 60 4.28 -7.44 -11.13
CA ALA A 60 5.07 -7.60 -9.93
C ALA A 60 6.49 -8.12 -10.21
N ARG A 61 6.62 -9.05 -11.16
CA ARG A 61 7.92 -9.55 -11.64
C ARG A 61 8.75 -8.47 -12.32
N ASP A 62 8.11 -7.58 -13.07
CA ASP A 62 8.79 -6.55 -13.87
C ASP A 62 8.98 -5.23 -13.10
N PHE A 63 8.59 -5.18 -11.82
CA PHE A 63 8.73 -3.99 -10.96
C PHE A 63 10.10 -3.96 -10.27
N TYR A 64 10.99 -3.06 -10.71
CA TYR A 64 12.38 -3.00 -10.24
C TYR A 64 12.65 -1.99 -9.12
N THR A 65 11.67 -1.16 -8.75
CA THR A 65 11.88 -0.13 -7.71
C THR A 65 11.94 -0.78 -6.32
N SER A 66 12.92 -0.40 -5.51
CA SER A 66 12.98 -0.82 -4.11
C SER A 66 11.79 -0.25 -3.33
N GLY A 67 10.83 -1.11 -2.99
CA GLY A 67 9.60 -0.72 -2.31
C GLY A 67 9.48 -1.32 -0.91
N TYR A 68 8.98 -0.52 0.03
CA TYR A 68 8.57 -0.96 1.36
C TYR A 68 7.08 -0.69 1.54
N ARG A 69 6.35 -1.74 1.89
CA ARG A 69 4.89 -1.69 2.03
C ARG A 69 4.49 -1.96 3.45
N PHE A 70 3.99 -0.93 4.11
CA PHE A 70 3.51 -0.97 5.47
C PHE A 70 2.05 -1.38 5.50
N VAL A 71 1.77 -2.40 6.31
CA VAL A 71 0.41 -2.90 6.56
C VAL A 71 0.23 -3.00 8.07
N ASN A 72 -0.76 -2.26 8.58
CA ASN A 72 -1.09 -2.25 10.00
C ASN A 72 -2.18 -3.28 10.30
N ASN A 73 -1.85 -4.26 11.14
CA ASN A 73 -2.74 -5.24 11.74
C ASN A 73 -3.83 -5.78 10.81
N ASN A 74 -5.07 -5.29 10.98
CA ASN A 74 -6.26 -5.69 10.24
C ASN A 74 -6.60 -4.79 9.06
N ASP A 75 -5.64 -4.03 8.53
CA ASP A 75 -5.86 -3.23 7.35
C ASP A 75 -6.27 -4.12 6.16
N VAL A 76 -7.55 -4.00 5.81
CA VAL A 76 -8.23 -4.75 4.75
C VAL A 76 -7.98 -4.13 3.39
N VAL A 77 -7.68 -2.83 3.32
CA VAL A 77 -7.36 -2.13 2.09
C VAL A 77 -6.09 -2.72 1.47
N ALA A 78 -5.15 -3.14 2.32
CA ALA A 78 -3.95 -3.82 1.88
C ALA A 78 -4.20 -5.21 1.26
N ARG A 79 -5.42 -5.74 1.29
CA ARG A 79 -5.75 -7.09 0.79
C ARG A 79 -6.57 -7.05 -0.49
N ILE A 80 -7.05 -5.89 -0.91
CA ILE A 80 -7.94 -5.74 -2.06
C ILE A 80 -7.22 -5.19 -3.31
N PRO A 81 -7.72 -5.46 -4.52
CA PRO A 81 -8.79 -6.40 -4.84
C PRO A 81 -8.38 -7.86 -4.56
N LEU A 82 -9.11 -8.52 -3.66
CA LEU A 82 -9.01 -9.98 -3.50
C LEU A 82 -9.54 -10.72 -4.73
N TRP A 83 -10.27 -10.01 -5.60
CA TRP A 83 -11.06 -10.58 -6.68
C TRP A 83 -10.72 -9.93 -8.02
N GLY A 84 -9.75 -10.50 -8.74
CA GLY A 84 -9.69 -10.39 -10.19
C GLY A 84 -10.60 -11.43 -10.86
N PRO A 85 -10.86 -11.35 -12.17
CA PRO A 85 -11.66 -12.34 -12.93
C PRO A 85 -11.24 -13.82 -12.72
N ASN A 86 -10.01 -14.07 -12.28
CA ASN A 86 -9.46 -15.41 -12.04
C ASN A 86 -9.79 -16.04 -10.69
N THR A 87 -10.25 -15.27 -9.71
CA THR A 87 -10.52 -15.78 -8.35
C THR A 87 -11.72 -16.74 -8.30
N LEU A 88 -12.52 -16.73 -9.36
CA LEU A 88 -13.65 -17.64 -9.59
C LEU A 88 -13.37 -18.66 -10.72
N ASN A 89 -12.13 -18.77 -11.24
CA ASN A 89 -11.80 -19.54 -12.44
C ASN A 89 -12.66 -19.21 -13.68
N LEU A 90 -13.19 -17.97 -13.78
CA LEU A 90 -14.09 -17.57 -14.86
C LEU A 90 -13.36 -16.98 -16.07
N MET A 91 -12.10 -16.56 -15.94
CA MET A 91 -11.25 -16.01 -17.01
C MET A 91 -9.77 -16.39 -16.79
N LYS A 92 -8.86 -16.00 -17.70
CA LYS A 92 -7.40 -16.25 -17.65
C LYS A 92 -6.56 -14.97 -17.36
N TRP A 93 -7.11 -13.98 -16.66
CA TRP A 93 -6.43 -12.75 -16.27
C TRP A 93 -5.78 -12.90 -14.88
N GLY A 94 -4.44 -12.99 -14.83
CA GLY A 94 -3.61 -13.43 -13.67
C GLY A 94 -3.98 -12.95 -12.26
N ARG A 95 -3.40 -13.61 -11.25
CA ARG A 95 -3.58 -13.20 -9.84
C ARG A 95 -2.93 -11.84 -9.62
N TYR A 96 -3.57 -10.97 -8.85
CA TYR A 96 -2.97 -9.74 -8.36
C TYR A 96 -1.87 -10.07 -7.35
N GLU A 97 -0.74 -9.37 -7.44
CA GLU A 97 0.40 -9.57 -6.57
C GLU A 97 0.95 -8.23 -6.08
N HIS A 98 1.44 -8.21 -4.84
CA HIS A 98 2.05 -7.02 -4.28
C HIS A 98 3.50 -6.90 -4.73
N VAL A 99 3.95 -5.66 -4.88
CA VAL A 99 5.36 -5.32 -5.05
C VAL A 99 5.98 -4.85 -3.75
N GLY A 100 7.31 -4.97 -3.66
CA GLY A 100 8.09 -4.50 -2.53
C GLY A 100 8.03 -5.41 -1.29
N LEU A 101 8.88 -5.10 -0.33
CA LEU A 101 9.02 -5.81 0.94
C LEU A 101 7.89 -5.42 1.90
N LEU A 102 7.20 -6.43 2.43
CA LEU A 102 6.17 -6.21 3.43
C LEU A 102 6.81 -5.83 4.78
N LYS A 103 6.32 -4.73 5.35
CA LYS A 103 6.57 -4.25 6.70
C LYS A 103 5.26 -4.35 7.47
N TYR A 104 5.08 -5.41 8.25
CA TYR A 104 3.82 -5.68 8.95
C TYR A 104 3.90 -5.15 10.38
N ILE A 105 2.89 -4.39 10.80
CA ILE A 105 2.75 -3.90 12.17
C ILE A 105 1.67 -4.75 12.82
N ASP A 106 1.97 -5.44 13.92
CA ASP A 106 0.97 -6.26 14.61
C ASP A 106 0.07 -5.44 15.55
N GLU A 107 -0.88 -6.12 16.20
CA GLU A 107 -1.78 -5.49 17.19
C GLU A 107 -1.06 -4.87 18.39
N THR A 108 0.14 -5.36 18.72
CA THR A 108 0.99 -4.83 19.80
C THR A 108 1.80 -3.61 19.36
N GLY A 109 1.89 -3.36 18.05
CA GLY A 109 2.67 -2.28 17.46
C GLY A 109 4.08 -2.67 17.08
N LYS A 110 4.44 -3.96 17.15
CA LYS A 110 5.75 -4.46 16.74
C LYS A 110 5.83 -4.57 15.21
N LEU A 111 6.97 -4.16 14.66
CA LEU A 111 7.25 -4.23 13.23
C LEU A 111 7.93 -5.56 12.86
N PHE A 112 7.43 -6.20 11.81
CA PHE A 112 7.96 -7.44 11.25
C PHE A 112 8.33 -7.28 9.78
N ASP A 113 9.46 -7.87 9.42
CA ASP A 113 9.97 -7.88 8.06
C ASP A 113 9.56 -9.14 7.33
N ASN A 114 8.70 -8.96 6.33
CA ASN A 114 8.19 -10.00 5.43
C ASN A 114 7.67 -11.28 6.15
N PRO A 115 6.76 -11.16 7.14
CA PRO A 115 6.21 -12.34 7.80
C PRO A 115 5.38 -13.19 6.84
N SER A 116 5.40 -14.50 7.05
CA SER A 116 4.64 -15.47 6.27
C SER A 116 3.14 -15.30 6.45
N MET A 117 2.35 -15.76 5.47
CA MET A 117 0.88 -15.65 5.51
C MET A 117 0.24 -16.36 6.72
N LEU A 118 0.84 -17.47 7.19
CA LEU A 118 0.37 -18.25 8.34
C LEU A 118 0.55 -17.49 9.66
N GLU A 119 1.57 -16.65 9.76
CA GLU A 119 1.79 -15.74 10.91
C GLU A 119 0.80 -14.56 10.91
N ARG A 120 0.04 -14.36 9.83
CA ARG A 120 -0.85 -13.22 9.59
C ARG A 120 -2.35 -13.59 9.61
N VAL A 121 -2.69 -14.83 10.01
CA VAL A 121 -4.06 -15.37 9.92
C VAL A 121 -4.96 -14.72 10.96
N GLN A 122 -5.89 -13.90 10.49
CA GLN A 122 -7.01 -13.39 11.28
C GLN A 122 -8.34 -13.93 10.71
N PRO A 123 -9.18 -14.60 11.53
CA PRO A 123 -10.55 -14.93 11.16
C PRO A 123 -11.37 -13.64 10.96
N GLY A 124 -12.04 -13.45 9.82
CA GLY A 124 -12.98 -12.31 9.64
C GLY A 124 -12.90 -11.52 8.32
N VAL A 125 -11.92 -11.82 7.46
CA VAL A 125 -11.59 -11.05 6.23
C VAL A 125 -12.78 -10.84 5.28
N ARG A 126 -13.75 -11.77 5.22
CA ARG A 126 -14.88 -11.69 4.26
C ARG A 126 -15.81 -10.49 4.50
N GLY A 127 -16.13 -10.21 5.76
CA GLY A 127 -17.05 -9.12 6.13
C GLY A 127 -16.45 -7.73 5.89
N GLN A 128 -15.15 -7.59 6.12
CA GLN A 128 -14.44 -6.32 5.99
C GLN A 128 -14.28 -5.87 4.53
N ILE A 129 -14.15 -6.80 3.57
CA ILE A 129 -14.08 -6.46 2.13
C ILE A 129 -15.40 -5.89 1.63
N GLN A 130 -16.51 -6.49 2.08
CA GLN A 130 -17.84 -6.06 1.68
C GLN A 130 -18.09 -4.64 2.19
N LEU A 131 -17.69 -4.37 3.43
CA LEU A 131 -17.74 -3.04 4.01
C LEU A 131 -16.89 -2.02 3.26
N PHE A 132 -15.63 -2.34 2.94
CA PHE A 132 -14.78 -1.41 2.18
C PHE A 132 -15.35 -1.11 0.80
N ARG A 133 -15.93 -2.10 0.11
CA ARG A 133 -16.61 -1.89 -1.18
C ARG A 133 -17.79 -0.94 -1.04
N GLU A 134 -18.59 -1.09 0.00
CA GLU A 134 -19.72 -0.19 0.29
C GLU A 134 -19.26 1.24 0.53
N VAL A 135 -18.20 1.43 1.33
CA VAL A 135 -17.61 2.76 1.56
C VAL A 135 -17.04 3.37 0.29
N MET A 136 -16.31 2.60 -0.52
CA MET A 136 -15.79 3.10 -1.79
C MET A 136 -16.90 3.48 -2.77
N ASN A 137 -17.98 2.69 -2.81
CA ASN A 137 -19.16 3.01 -3.62
C ASN A 137 -19.81 4.31 -3.14
N GLN A 138 -20.01 4.48 -1.83
CA GLN A 138 -20.53 5.73 -1.26
C GLN A 138 -19.63 6.93 -1.59
N TRP A 139 -18.30 6.80 -1.42
CA TRP A 139 -17.36 7.86 -1.76
C TRP A 139 -17.36 8.20 -3.24
N SER A 140 -17.47 7.20 -4.12
CA SER A 140 -17.58 7.42 -5.57
C SER A 140 -18.85 8.18 -5.96
N ASN A 141 -19.89 8.09 -5.13
CA ASN A 141 -21.15 8.81 -5.26
C ASN A 141 -21.18 10.13 -4.48
N GLY A 142 -20.09 10.51 -3.80
CA GLY A 142 -19.98 11.75 -3.02
C GLY A 142 -20.56 11.70 -1.61
N GLU A 143 -20.88 10.50 -1.10
CA GLU A 143 -21.44 10.27 0.23
C GLU A 143 -20.31 9.88 1.21
N PHE A 144 -20.12 10.66 2.29
CA PHE A 144 -19.02 10.50 3.25
C PHE A 144 -19.47 10.25 4.71
N GLY A 145 -20.77 10.09 4.94
CA GLY A 145 -21.40 10.30 6.26
C GLY A 145 -21.35 9.13 7.25
N ASP A 146 -21.37 7.87 6.79
CA ASP A 146 -21.64 6.72 7.67
C ASP A 146 -20.63 5.58 7.45
N ILE A 147 -19.50 5.63 8.16
CA ILE A 147 -18.41 4.65 8.00
C ILE A 147 -18.17 3.90 9.31
N PRO A 148 -18.31 2.56 9.35
CA PRO A 148 -17.96 1.74 10.51
C PRO A 148 -16.46 1.81 10.81
N ILE A 149 -16.16 2.14 12.07
CA ILE A 149 -14.90 2.74 12.52
C ILE A 149 -13.72 1.75 12.57
N ASP A 150 -13.95 0.46 12.86
CA ASP A 150 -12.88 -0.42 13.31
C ASP A 150 -11.89 -0.86 12.22
N CYS A 151 -12.33 -1.10 10.98
CA CYS A 151 -11.43 -1.43 9.86
C CYS A 151 -10.71 -0.21 9.28
N PHE A 152 -11.29 0.98 9.44
CA PHE A 152 -10.68 2.23 9.03
C PHE A 152 -9.70 2.76 10.07
N ASN A 153 -9.87 2.42 11.35
CA ASN A 153 -8.89 2.74 12.38
C ASN A 153 -7.53 2.18 12.00
N ASP A 154 -7.41 0.87 11.75
CA ASP A 154 -6.11 0.31 11.38
C ASP A 154 -5.60 0.79 10.01
N HIS A 155 -6.52 1.20 9.13
CA HIS A 155 -6.17 1.84 7.87
C HIS A 155 -5.76 3.31 8.02
N ALA A 156 -6.12 4.02 9.10
CA ALA A 156 -5.95 5.46 9.14
C ALA A 156 -4.46 5.85 9.20
N PRO A 157 -4.03 6.87 8.43
CA PRO A 157 -2.61 7.25 8.33
C PRO A 157 -2.01 7.65 9.68
N LEU A 158 -2.84 8.14 10.61
CA LEU A 158 -2.42 8.46 11.97
C LEU A 158 -1.81 7.27 12.71
N TYR A 159 -2.45 6.10 12.63
CA TYR A 159 -1.96 4.91 13.35
C TYR A 159 -0.69 4.37 12.72
N TYR A 160 -0.54 4.44 11.40
CA TYR A 160 0.74 4.15 10.74
C TYR A 160 1.86 5.03 11.29
N ALA A 161 1.65 6.35 11.35
CA ALA A 161 2.67 7.27 11.85
C ALA A 161 3.02 7.00 13.33
N LEU A 162 2.01 6.83 14.19
CA LEU A 162 2.21 6.57 15.62
C LEU A 162 2.95 5.25 15.87
N ARG A 163 2.52 4.16 15.22
CA ARG A 163 3.12 2.83 15.45
C ARG A 163 4.56 2.76 14.95
N ILE A 164 4.84 3.35 13.78
CA ILE A 164 6.20 3.40 13.23
C ILE A 164 7.11 4.25 14.11
N TRP A 165 6.64 5.40 14.58
CA TRP A 165 7.40 6.26 15.50
C TRP A 165 7.73 5.54 16.80
N ASN A 166 6.75 4.87 17.41
CA ASN A 166 6.96 4.13 18.65
C ASN A 166 7.95 2.97 18.47
N CYS A 167 7.90 2.26 17.35
CA CYS A 167 8.88 1.21 17.03
C CYS A 167 10.30 1.79 16.95
N TYR A 168 10.46 2.95 16.30
CA TYR A 168 11.75 3.62 16.19
C TYR A 168 12.28 4.12 17.55
N GLU A 169 11.42 4.69 18.40
CA GLU A 169 11.84 5.10 19.74
C GLU A 169 12.27 3.93 20.62
N GLN A 170 11.60 2.78 20.53
CA GLN A 170 12.01 1.58 21.25
C GLN A 170 13.40 1.10 20.81
N GLU A 171 13.65 1.05 19.51
CA GLU A 171 14.98 0.70 18.98
C GLU A 171 16.08 1.63 19.52
N LEU A 172 15.80 2.94 19.66
CA LEU A 172 16.77 3.89 20.20
C LEU A 172 17.07 3.70 21.70
N GLN A 173 16.15 3.12 22.47
CA GLN A 173 16.33 2.89 23.91
C GLN A 173 17.11 1.61 24.21
N ASP A 174 17.23 0.71 23.23
CA ASP A 174 17.98 -0.55 23.34
C ASP A 174 19.49 -0.40 23.03
N PHE A 175 19.95 0.83 22.75
CA PHE A 175 21.36 1.20 22.55
C PHE A 175 21.95 1.96 23.77
#